data_AF-A0A662CG18-F1
#
_entry.id   AF-A0A662CG18-F1
#
_cell.length_a   1.000
_cell.length_b   1.000
_cell.length_c   1.000
_cell.angle_alpha   90.00
_cell.angle_beta   90.00
_cell.angle_gamma   90.00
#
_symmetry.space_group_name_H-M   'P 1'
#
loop_
_entity.id
_entity.type
_entity.pdbx_description
1 polymer ?
#
loop_
_entity_poly.entity_id
_entity_poly.type
_entity_poly.pdbx_seq_one_letter_code
_entity_poly.pdbx_strand_id
1 'polypeptide(L)' 'MKEGKGGFRYYVSPQRLEEYGKWPLERRLAWLFFANKMRRSYPKEVLEIQDAFRRGDIEPTR' A
#
# COMPACT_ATOMS: atom_id res chain seq x y z
N MET A 1 -7.28 30.17 -5.67
CA MET A 1 -7.59 28.81 -5.18
C MET A 1 -7.48 27.85 -6.36
N LYS A 2 -6.40 27.07 -6.45
CA LYS A 2 -6.29 25.97 -7.41
C LYS A 2 -6.70 24.71 -6.66
N GLU A 3 -7.72 24.02 -7.16
CA GLU A 3 -8.13 22.70 -6.70
C GLU A 3 -6.99 21.71 -6.91
N GLY A 4 -6.11 21.61 -5.91
CA GLY A 4 -5.07 20.60 -5.86
C GLY A 4 -5.75 19.24 -5.71
N LYS A 5 -5.56 18.38 -6.71
CA LYS A 5 -6.01 16.98 -6.72
C LYS A 5 -5.72 16.35 -5.35
N GLY A 6 -6.77 16.05 -4.59
CA GLY A 6 -6.67 15.60 -3.21
C GLY A 6 -5.91 14.28 -3.10
N GLY A 7 -4.68 14.34 -2.60
CA GLY A 7 -3.96 13.15 -2.14
C GLY A 7 -4.56 12.65 -0.82
N PHE A 8 -4.65 11.34 -0.64
CA PHE A 8 -5.06 10.76 0.63
C PHE A 8 -3.88 10.80 1.61
N ARG A 9 -3.95 11.64 2.64
CA ARG A 9 -2.96 11.66 3.72
C ARG A 9 -3.27 10.55 4.71
N TYR A 10 -2.74 9.36 4.48
CA TYR A 10 -2.84 8.27 5.45
C TYR A 10 -1.81 8.49 6.56
N TYR A 11 -2.29 8.75 7.78
CA TYR A 11 -1.46 8.70 8.98
C TYR A 11 -1.50 7.28 9.55
N VAL A 12 -0.37 6.57 9.46
CA VAL A 12 -0.18 5.30 10.17
C VAL A 12 0.58 5.62 11.45
N SER A 13 -0.05 5.38 12.60
CA SER A 13 0.60 5.66 13.87
C SER A 13 1.74 4.67 14.13
N PRO A 14 2.83 5.08 14.81
CA PRO A 14 3.92 4.18 15.18
C PRO A 14 3.44 2.93 15.95
N GLN A 15 2.41 3.09 16.79
CA GLN A 15 1.82 1.99 17.56
C GLN A 15 1.22 0.92 16.66
N ARG A 16 0.58 1.30 15.54
CA ARG A 16 0.04 0.36 14.55
C ARG A 16 1.14 -0.45 13.87
N LEU A 17 2.28 0.17 13.61
CA LEU A 17 3.45 -0.51 13.03
C LEU A 17 4.03 -1.53 14.02
N GLU A 18 4.14 -1.16 15.30
CA GLU A 18 4.58 -2.09 16.35
C GLU A 18 3.60 -3.25 16.54
N GLU A 19 2.30 -2.99 16.56
CA GLU A 19 1.26 -4.04 16.65
C GLU A 19 1.37 -5.02 15.49
N TYR A 20 1.53 -4.51 14.26
CA TYR A 20 1.74 -5.35 13.08
C TYR A 20 3.04 -6.18 13.20
N GLY A 21 4.11 -5.58 13.71
CA GLY A 21 5.38 -6.24 13.99
C GLY A 21 5.32 -7.36 15.03
N LYS A 22 4.24 -7.44 15.83
CA LYS A 22 4.00 -8.52 16.81
C LYS A 22 3.17 -9.68 16.25
N TRP A 23 2.61 -9.56 15.04
CA TRP A 23 1.75 -10.62 14.50
C TRP A 23 2.53 -11.90 14.21
N PRO A 24 1.95 -13.09 14.44
CA PRO A 24 2.55 -14.35 14.00
C PRO A 24 2.84 -14.36 12.50
N LEU A 25 3.88 -15.07 12.09
CA LEU A 25 4.33 -15.10 10.70
C LEU A 25 3.22 -15.62 9.77
N GLU A 26 2.51 -16.65 10.20
CA GLU A 26 1.41 -17.30 9.48
C GLU A 26 0.30 -16.29 9.17
N ARG A 27 -0.01 -15.41 10.14
CA ARG A 27 -1.02 -14.37 9.96
C ARG A 27 -0.57 -13.34 8.92
N ARG A 28 0.70 -12.96 8.92
CA ARG A 28 1.26 -12.02 7.92
C ARG A 28 1.25 -12.64 6.53
N LEU A 29 1.60 -13.94 6.42
CA LEU A 29 1.56 -14.68 5.17
C LEU A 29 0.13 -14.81 4.62
N ALA A 30 -0.85 -15.09 5.48
CA ALA A 30 -2.25 -15.10 5.09
C ALA A 30 -2.70 -13.73 4.55
N TRP A 31 -2.35 -12.65 5.25
CA TRP A 31 -2.61 -11.28 4.80
C TRP A 31 -1.99 -10.97 3.44
N LEU A 32 -0.71 -11.33 3.26
CA LEU A 32 0.00 -11.15 1.99
C LEU A 32 -0.66 -11.96 0.86
N PHE A 33 -1.09 -13.17 1.13
CA PHE A 33 -1.80 -14.02 0.17
C PHE A 33 -3.11 -13.37 -0.30
N PHE A 34 -3.94 -12.90 0.63
CA PHE A 34 -5.19 -12.23 0.29
C PHE A 34 -4.96 -10.94 -0.49
N ALA A 35 -3.98 -10.13 -0.10
CA ALA A 35 -3.61 -8.91 -0.82
C ALA A 35 -3.14 -9.22 -2.26
N ASN A 36 -2.31 -10.25 -2.44
CA ASN A 36 -1.87 -10.68 -3.77
C ASN A 36 -3.03 -11.21 -4.63
N LYS A 37 -3.99 -11.92 -4.03
CA LYS A 37 -5.19 -12.38 -4.73
C LYS A 37 -6.05 -11.20 -5.18
N MET A 38 -6.28 -10.24 -4.29
CA MET A 38 -7.02 -9.01 -4.60
C MET A 38 -6.34 -8.22 -5.70
N ARG A 39 -5.01 -8.10 -5.67
CA ARG A 39 -4.23 -7.37 -6.67
C ARG A 39 -4.56 -7.83 -8.10
N ARG A 40 -4.75 -9.13 -8.32
CA ARG A 40 -5.05 -9.68 -9.66
C ARG A 40 -6.36 -9.17 -10.26
N SER A 41 -7.27 -8.64 -9.44
CA SER A 41 -8.55 -8.08 -9.90
C SER A 41 -8.48 -6.59 -10.24
N TYR A 42 -7.35 -5.91 -9.97
CA TYR A 42 -7.23 -4.50 -10.30
C TYR A 42 -7.02 -4.27 -11.81
N PRO A 43 -7.47 -3.12 -12.34
CA PRO A 43 -7.14 -2.68 -13.69
C PRO A 43 -5.62 -2.58 -13.92
N LYS A 44 -5.19 -2.74 -15.17
CA LYS A 44 -3.78 -2.76 -15.56
C LYS A 44 -3.06 -1.47 -15.16
N GLU A 45 -3.74 -0.34 -15.30
CA GLU A 45 -3.24 1.00 -14.98
C GLU A 45 -2.90 1.12 -13.48
N VAL A 46 -3.74 0.52 -12.62
CA VAL A 46 -3.51 0.48 -11.17
C VAL A 46 -2.32 -0.41 -10.83
N LEU A 47 -2.17 -1.55 -11.53
CA LEU A 47 -1.03 -2.45 -11.34
C LEU A 47 0.28 -1.79 -11.70
N GLU A 48 0.31 -1.07 -12.83
CA GLU A 48 1.48 -0.35 -13.33
C GLU A 48 1.93 0.74 -12.35
N ILE A 49 0.99 1.54 -11.82
CA ILE A 49 1.29 2.53 -10.78
C ILE A 49 1.87 1.85 -9.54
N GLN A 50 1.24 0.77 -9.05
CA GLN A 50 1.73 0.05 -7.88
C GLN A 50 3.11 -0.59 -8.11
N ASP A 51 3.40 -1.07 -9.33
CA ASP A 51 4.71 -1.65 -9.65
C ASP A 51 5.80 -0.60 -9.81
N ALA A 52 5.49 0.55 -10.41
CA ALA A 52 6.38 1.71 -10.40
C ALA A 52 6.72 2.16 -8.98
N PHE A 53 5.71 2.20 -8.09
CA PHE A 53 5.92 2.54 -6.68
C PHE A 53 6.83 1.53 -5.97
N ARG A 54 6.64 0.22 -6.20
CA ARG A 54 7.47 -0.83 -5.60
C ARG A 54 8.92 -0.82 -6.07
N ARG A 55 9.17 -0.46 -7.33
CA ARG A 55 10.52 -0.31 -7.87
C ARG A 55 11.22 0.97 -7.38
N GLY A 56 10.47 1.91 -6.80
CA GLY A 56 10.98 3.22 -6.43
C GLY A 56 11.05 4.20 -7.61
N ASP A 57 10.41 3.88 -8.75
CA ASP A 57 10.38 4.75 -9.94
C ASP A 57 9.50 6.00 -9.72
N ILE A 58 8.59 5.93 -8.75
CA ILE A 58 7.72 7.03 -8.35
C ILE A 58 7.78 7.20 -6.83
N GLU A 59 8.08 8.41 -6.37
CA GLU A 59 7.91 8.76 -4.96
C GLU A 59 6.46 9.16 -4.68
N PRO A 60 5.92 8.83 -3.49
CA PRO A 60 4.67 9.43 -3.05
C PRO A 60 4.90 10.94 -2.95
N THR A 61 4.22 11.70 -3.81
CA THR A 61 4.38 13.15 -3.93
C THR A 61 4.27 13.80 -2.55
N ARG A 62 5.30 14.55 -2.13
CA ARG A 62 5.36 15.28 -0.85
C ARG A 62 4.32 16.39 -0.76
#